data_AF-A0A9D3AAP8-F1
#
_entry.id   AF-A0A9D3AAP8-F1
#
_cell.length_a   1.000
_cell.length_b   1.000
_cell.length_c   1.000
_cell.angle_alpha   90.00
_cell.angle_beta   90.00
_cell.angle_gamma   90.00
#
_symmetry.space_group_name_H-M   'P 1'
#
loop_
_entity.id
_entity.type
_entity.pdbx_description
1 polymer ?
#
loop_
_entity_poly.entity_id
_entity_poly.type
_entity_poly.pdbx_seq_one_letter_code
_entity_poly.pdbx_strand_id
1 'polypeptide(L)'
;MNKTETLWQRVWHDLQPYEGRWSQTWRIALLCMVTAAVSITYGIPEASISCYVLFFVMKSDAAESSVMALALVVLVSLIVAALIGLIQITIDSPVTRIIWLLGSSVVFMFLGVSSALGPLGGIIALVIAFVLTLLSYIPIGELATRAVLYAWLMVAMPMGLLLIASLLIGRNPRTLLLQEMATRLEYAAEILQQGSACSEQAHENVLTGIAQQQKRVRWVALFHLAPRYWQPWYAHAVLQSYGVLLAAYRWAQSQPQPTEHTHRLAQSCRQAAQQLRQQQRPHQLGLTELGPFASAHLNTVSNLLQQLADTASPERIPKEKTSFFVADAFSNPAYVRIALQTTLAALLCYLFYSAAQWDGIHTALITCYIVGLSNTGETLHKMLLRIIGCLIGVAITVVYWYVFIPHITSIGALMLAVFLVCLLAAWVVLGSERISYAGLQIAFAFLLINLTAGGPSVDMDMARDRIIGILLGNIMMYGFFTYLWPNSIMQFVQKNLNQANEALQQQDQAPTLTAAIWHAANAAQALETARYQLDLAHLEPKSLRATPEELQAQRAQWQATQHRLFS
;
A
#
# COMPACT_ATOMS: atom_id res chain seq x y z
N MET A 1 11.33 12.19 21.82
CA MET A 1 11.13 10.73 22.01
C MET A 1 12.48 10.06 22.23
N ASN A 2 12.86 9.84 23.50
CA ASN A 2 14.07 9.12 23.93
C ASN A 2 13.64 7.79 24.58
N LYS A 3 13.55 6.73 23.77
CA LYS A 3 13.73 5.32 24.17
C LYS A 3 13.82 4.52 22.88
N THR A 4 14.95 3.85 22.67
CA THR A 4 15.13 2.86 21.61
C THR A 4 14.19 1.69 21.91
N GLU A 5 12.95 1.77 21.44
CA GLU A 5 12.08 0.60 21.39
C GLU A 5 12.84 -0.53 20.71
N THR A 6 12.85 -1.68 21.36
CA THR A 6 13.45 -2.88 20.77
C THR A 6 12.68 -3.25 19.50
N LEU A 7 13.35 -3.87 18.53
CA LEU A 7 12.71 -4.34 17.30
C LEU A 7 11.46 -5.19 17.59
N TRP A 8 11.50 -5.98 18.67
CA TRP A 8 10.37 -6.78 19.12
C TRP A 8 9.17 -5.95 19.57
N GLN A 9 9.39 -4.89 20.36
CA GLN A 9 8.31 -3.99 20.79
C GLN A 9 7.62 -3.32 19.60
N ARG A 10 8.40 -2.91 18.60
CA ARG A 10 7.87 -2.32 17.36
C ARG A 10 7.03 -3.32 16.56
N VAL A 11 7.54 -4.54 16.36
CA VAL A 11 6.78 -5.59 15.68
C VAL A 11 5.49 -5.92 16.44
N TRP A 12 5.55 -5.99 17.77
CA TRP A 12 4.38 -6.23 18.60
C TRP A 12 3.34 -5.09 18.50
N HIS A 13 3.80 -3.85 18.47
CA HIS A 13 2.95 -2.68 18.24
C HIS A 13 2.29 -2.74 16.86
N ASP A 14 3.05 -3.07 15.80
CA ASP A 14 2.55 -3.20 14.43
C ASP A 14 1.53 -4.35 14.26
N LEU A 15 1.52 -5.32 15.18
CA LEU A 15 0.58 -6.44 15.22
C LEU A 15 -0.67 -6.16 16.06
N GLN A 16 -0.74 -5.04 16.78
CA GLN A 16 -1.90 -4.71 17.62
C GLN A 16 -3.19 -4.60 16.79
N PRO A 17 -4.34 -5.04 17.34
CA PRO A 17 -5.62 -4.89 16.69
C PRO A 17 -6.01 -3.42 16.61
N TYR A 18 -6.50 -2.99 15.45
CA TYR A 18 -7.14 -1.69 15.27
C TYR A 18 -8.51 -1.88 14.59
N GLU A 19 -9.34 -0.83 14.64
CA GLU A 19 -10.70 -0.90 14.12
C GLU A 19 -10.74 -1.30 12.64
N GLY A 20 -11.45 -2.38 12.34
CA GLY A 20 -11.63 -2.87 10.97
C GLY A 20 -10.53 -3.80 10.44
N ARG A 21 -9.42 -4.02 11.16
CA ARG A 21 -8.37 -4.99 10.78
C ARG A 21 -8.95 -6.40 10.65
N TRP A 22 -9.62 -6.89 11.69
CA TRP A 22 -10.27 -8.21 11.72
C TRP A 22 -11.23 -8.44 10.55
N SER A 23 -12.09 -7.45 10.28
CA SER A 23 -13.05 -7.52 9.18
C SER A 23 -12.36 -7.68 7.83
N GLN A 24 -11.25 -6.97 7.59
CA GLN A 24 -10.49 -7.08 6.35
C GLN A 24 -9.71 -8.40 6.28
N THR A 25 -9.03 -8.79 7.36
CA THR A 25 -8.29 -10.06 7.46
C THR A 25 -9.18 -11.25 7.13
N TRP A 26 -10.37 -11.31 7.73
CA TRP A 26 -11.33 -12.38 7.52
C TRP A 26 -11.81 -12.43 6.07
N ARG A 27 -12.11 -11.28 5.46
CA ARG A 27 -12.56 -11.20 4.07
C ARG A 27 -11.50 -11.67 3.07
N ILE A 28 -10.23 -11.31 3.29
CA ILE A 28 -9.11 -11.78 2.46
C ILE A 28 -8.98 -13.31 2.56
N ALA A 29 -8.96 -13.85 3.79
CA ALA A 29 -8.83 -15.27 4.04
C ALA A 29 -10.00 -16.08 3.44
N LEU A 30 -11.24 -15.59 3.62
CA LEU A 30 -12.43 -16.21 3.08
C LEU A 30 -12.40 -16.26 1.55
N LEU A 31 -11.98 -15.15 0.92
CA LEU A 31 -11.91 -15.09 -0.53
C LEU A 31 -10.81 -16.00 -1.08
N CYS A 32 -9.64 -16.06 -0.44
CA CYS A 32 -8.59 -17.01 -0.80
C CYS A 32 -9.07 -18.46 -0.68
N MET A 33 -9.82 -18.78 0.38
CA MET A 33 -10.42 -20.10 0.56
C MET A 33 -11.38 -20.47 -0.58
N VAL A 34 -12.29 -19.56 -0.95
CA VAL A 34 -13.24 -19.78 -2.05
C VAL A 34 -12.51 -19.87 -3.39
N THR A 35 -11.52 -19.00 -3.63
CA THR A 35 -10.69 -19.03 -4.84
C THR A 35 -9.93 -20.35 -4.97
N ALA A 36 -9.30 -20.83 -3.89
CA ALA A 36 -8.62 -22.12 -3.89
C ALA A 36 -9.60 -23.27 -4.20
N ALA A 37 -10.79 -23.26 -3.60
CA ALA A 37 -11.82 -24.26 -3.85
C ALA A 37 -12.27 -24.27 -5.31
N VAL A 38 -12.55 -23.10 -5.89
CA VAL A 38 -12.94 -22.95 -7.30
C VAL A 38 -11.80 -23.41 -8.21
N SER A 39 -10.57 -22.97 -7.98
CA SER A 39 -9.43 -23.37 -8.81
C SER A 39 -9.23 -24.89 -8.81
N ILE A 40 -9.27 -25.53 -7.64
CA ILE A 40 -9.08 -26.98 -7.55
C ILE A 40 -10.26 -27.74 -8.17
N THR A 41 -11.49 -27.29 -7.94
CA THR A 41 -12.70 -27.96 -8.46
C THR A 41 -12.76 -27.92 -9.99
N TYR A 42 -12.38 -26.79 -10.60
CA TYR A 42 -12.40 -26.60 -12.05
C TYR A 42 -11.07 -26.93 -12.73
N GLY A 43 -10.07 -27.42 -11.99
CA GLY A 43 -8.75 -27.74 -12.53
C GLY A 43 -8.01 -26.52 -13.10
N ILE A 44 -8.27 -25.33 -12.56
CA ILE A 44 -7.55 -24.11 -12.96
C ILE A 44 -6.12 -24.22 -12.44
N PRO A 45 -5.10 -24.14 -13.31
CA PRO A 45 -3.71 -24.26 -12.90
C PRO A 45 -3.30 -23.12 -11.93
N GLU A 46 -2.24 -23.34 -11.14
CA GLU A 46 -1.64 -22.35 -10.24
C GLU A 46 -2.65 -21.58 -9.35
N ALA A 47 -3.47 -22.32 -8.59
CA ALA A 47 -4.39 -21.76 -7.60
C ALA A 47 -3.69 -20.84 -6.58
N SER A 48 -2.39 -21.08 -6.36
CA SER A 48 -1.49 -20.27 -5.55
C SER A 48 -1.45 -18.79 -5.98
N ILE A 49 -1.25 -18.52 -7.27
CA ILE A 49 -1.17 -17.17 -7.85
C ILE A 49 -2.54 -16.50 -7.78
N SER A 50 -3.61 -17.23 -8.07
CA SER A 50 -4.99 -16.72 -7.98
C SER A 50 -5.31 -16.18 -6.58
N CYS A 51 -4.94 -16.94 -5.53
CA CYS A 51 -5.12 -16.51 -4.15
C CYS A 51 -4.20 -15.34 -3.79
N TYR A 52 -2.94 -15.38 -4.23
CA TYR A 52 -1.94 -14.38 -3.93
C TYR A 52 -2.33 -12.97 -4.42
N VAL A 53 -2.90 -12.86 -5.62
CA VAL A 53 -3.32 -11.55 -6.19
C VAL A 53 -4.37 -10.86 -5.31
N LEU A 54 -5.22 -11.62 -4.60
CA LEU A 54 -6.26 -11.06 -3.73
C LEU A 54 -5.70 -10.20 -2.58
N PHE A 55 -4.50 -10.51 -2.09
CA PHE A 55 -3.83 -9.73 -1.04
C PHE A 55 -3.50 -8.30 -1.48
N PHE A 56 -3.33 -8.06 -2.78
CA PHE A 56 -3.05 -6.71 -3.31
C PHE A 56 -4.31 -5.93 -3.65
N VAL A 57 -5.30 -6.62 -4.22
CA VAL A 57 -6.49 -6.00 -4.81
C VAL A 57 -7.58 -5.75 -3.77
N MET A 58 -7.68 -6.60 -2.75
CA MET A 58 -8.68 -6.40 -1.70
C MET A 58 -8.29 -5.23 -0.79
N LYS A 59 -9.17 -4.23 -0.73
CA LYS A 59 -9.02 -3.01 0.08
C LYS A 59 -10.15 -2.88 1.09
N SER A 60 -10.02 -1.87 1.95
CA SER A 60 -10.97 -1.61 3.04
C SER A 60 -12.41 -1.36 2.56
N ASP A 61 -12.59 -0.70 1.41
CA ASP A 61 -13.89 -0.48 0.77
C ASP A 61 -14.11 -1.30 -0.51
N ALA A 62 -15.39 -1.53 -0.78
CA ALA A 62 -15.86 -2.29 -1.93
C ALA A 62 -15.57 -1.60 -3.26
N ALA A 63 -15.65 -0.26 -3.30
CA ALA A 63 -15.47 0.52 -4.53
C ALA A 63 -14.03 0.43 -5.03
N GLU A 64 -13.06 0.70 -4.16
CA GLU A 64 -11.64 0.57 -4.50
C GLU A 64 -11.30 -0.86 -4.93
N SER A 65 -11.74 -1.86 -4.17
CA SER A 65 -11.51 -3.27 -4.50
C SER A 65 -12.10 -3.63 -5.87
N SER A 66 -13.31 -3.15 -6.18
CA SER A 66 -13.99 -3.43 -7.44
C SER A 66 -13.32 -2.75 -8.64
N VAL A 67 -12.91 -1.49 -8.48
CA VAL A 67 -12.18 -0.77 -9.54
C VAL A 67 -10.82 -1.41 -9.78
N MET A 68 -10.08 -1.74 -8.72
CA MET A 68 -8.79 -2.43 -8.88
C MET A 68 -8.95 -3.80 -9.52
N ALA A 69 -10.00 -4.56 -9.18
CA ALA A 69 -10.29 -5.84 -9.80
C ALA A 69 -10.58 -5.71 -11.29
N LEU A 70 -11.46 -4.78 -11.67
CA LEU A 70 -11.79 -4.53 -13.08
C LEU A 70 -10.57 -4.02 -13.86
N ALA A 71 -9.83 -3.07 -13.28
CA ALA A 71 -8.61 -2.53 -13.87
C ALA A 71 -7.55 -3.63 -14.09
N LEU A 72 -7.43 -4.57 -13.15
CA LEU A 72 -6.49 -5.68 -13.28
C LEU A 72 -6.93 -6.67 -14.38
N VAL A 73 -8.23 -6.97 -14.51
CA VAL A 73 -8.75 -7.80 -15.61
C VAL A 73 -8.46 -7.14 -16.97
N VAL A 74 -8.72 -5.84 -17.09
CA VAL A 74 -8.41 -5.09 -18.33
C VAL A 74 -6.91 -5.10 -18.60
N LEU A 75 -6.08 -4.83 -17.59
CA LEU A 75 -4.63 -4.82 -17.72
C LEU A 75 -4.10 -6.19 -18.18
N VAL A 76 -4.50 -7.27 -17.53
CA VAL A 76 -4.06 -8.63 -17.90
C VAL A 76 -4.57 -9.02 -19.28
N SER A 77 -5.77 -8.58 -19.68
CA SER A 77 -6.27 -8.78 -21.05
C SER A 77 -5.39 -8.09 -22.10
N LEU A 78 -4.97 -6.86 -21.83
CA LEU A 78 -4.05 -6.12 -22.69
C LEU A 78 -2.66 -6.78 -22.74
N ILE A 79 -2.14 -7.22 -21.58
CA ILE A 79 -0.86 -7.94 -21.50
C ILE A 79 -0.94 -9.24 -22.31
N VAL A 80 -1.99 -10.02 -22.15
CA VAL A 80 -2.20 -11.27 -22.89
C VAL A 80 -2.28 -11.03 -24.40
N ALA A 81 -3.02 -10.01 -24.83
CA ALA A 81 -3.06 -9.64 -26.24
C ALA A 81 -1.67 -9.24 -26.78
N ALA A 82 -0.92 -8.44 -26.02
CA ALA A 82 0.45 -8.06 -26.37
C ALA A 82 1.41 -9.26 -26.39
N LEU A 83 1.28 -10.18 -25.43
CA LEU A 83 2.08 -11.41 -25.36
C LEU A 83 1.83 -12.31 -26.55
N ILE A 84 0.58 -12.48 -27.00
CA ILE A 84 0.26 -13.25 -28.21
C ILE A 84 0.98 -12.65 -29.43
N GLY A 85 0.98 -11.32 -29.58
CA GLY A 85 1.74 -10.65 -30.63
C GLY A 85 3.25 -10.83 -30.50
N LEU A 86 3.80 -10.71 -29.28
CA LEU A 86 5.23 -10.91 -29.02
C LEU A 86 5.67 -12.35 -29.28
N ILE A 87 4.84 -13.35 -28.95
CA ILE A 87 5.12 -14.76 -29.22
C ILE A 87 5.30 -14.97 -30.72
N GLN A 88 4.40 -14.42 -31.56
CA GLN A 88 4.51 -14.53 -33.01
C GLN A 88 5.82 -13.94 -33.56
N ILE A 89 6.31 -12.85 -32.98
CA ILE A 89 7.55 -12.18 -33.41
C ILE A 89 8.80 -12.91 -32.92
N THR A 90 8.72 -13.59 -31.77
CA THR A 90 9.90 -14.10 -31.05
C THR A 90 10.08 -15.61 -31.12
N ILE A 91 9.09 -16.36 -31.64
CA ILE A 91 9.12 -17.83 -31.66
C ILE A 91 10.31 -18.38 -32.47
N ASP A 92 10.66 -17.74 -33.58
CA ASP A 92 11.66 -18.26 -34.53
C ASP A 92 13.12 -18.00 -34.12
N SER A 93 13.39 -17.06 -33.20
CA SER A 93 14.77 -16.69 -32.85
C SER A 93 14.98 -16.47 -31.35
N PRO A 94 15.92 -17.20 -30.71
CA PRO A 94 16.31 -16.94 -29.32
C PRO A 94 16.87 -15.53 -29.09
N VAL A 95 17.55 -14.96 -30.08
CA VAL A 95 18.16 -13.62 -29.96
C VAL A 95 17.08 -12.54 -29.91
N THR A 96 16.02 -12.66 -30.72
CA THR A 96 14.90 -11.69 -30.69
C THR A 96 14.15 -11.75 -29.36
N ARG A 97 14.01 -12.93 -28.75
CA ARG A 97 13.45 -13.07 -27.38
C ARG A 97 14.24 -12.26 -26.36
N ILE A 98 15.57 -12.37 -26.36
CA ILE A 98 16.42 -11.64 -25.41
C ILE A 98 16.32 -10.12 -25.64
N ILE A 99 16.32 -9.67 -26.90
CA ILE A 99 16.16 -8.24 -27.23
C ILE A 99 14.83 -7.70 -26.72
N TRP A 100 13.72 -8.41 -26.96
CA TRP A 100 12.40 -8.00 -26.50
C TRP A 100 12.25 -8.09 -24.99
N LEU A 101 12.86 -9.10 -24.35
CA LEU A 101 12.93 -9.21 -22.90
C LEU A 101 13.64 -7.99 -22.32
N LEU A 102 14.85 -7.67 -22.79
CA LEU A 102 15.61 -6.53 -22.33
C LEU A 102 14.89 -5.20 -22.58
N GLY A 103 14.41 -4.98 -23.81
CA GLY A 103 13.74 -3.75 -24.20
C GLY A 103 12.46 -3.50 -23.40
N SER A 104 11.58 -4.50 -23.31
CA SER A 104 10.33 -4.38 -22.54
C SER A 104 10.61 -4.18 -21.04
N SER A 105 11.60 -4.88 -20.48
CA SER A 105 11.96 -4.77 -19.07
C SER A 105 12.47 -3.38 -18.72
N VAL A 106 13.38 -2.81 -19.54
CA VAL A 106 13.88 -1.45 -19.32
C VAL A 106 12.75 -0.42 -19.45
N VAL A 107 11.90 -0.55 -20.47
CA VAL A 107 10.78 0.39 -20.68
C VAL A 107 9.80 0.36 -19.52
N PHE A 108 9.32 -0.82 -19.12
CA PHE A 108 8.31 -0.92 -18.07
C PHE A 108 8.87 -0.66 -16.67
N MET A 109 10.15 -0.99 -16.41
CA MET A 109 10.82 -0.56 -15.18
C MET A 109 11.00 0.95 -15.14
N PHE A 110 11.39 1.59 -16.25
CA PHE A 110 11.46 3.05 -16.33
C PHE A 110 10.10 3.68 -16.04
N LEU A 111 9.03 3.21 -16.71
CA LEU A 111 7.67 3.67 -16.45
C LEU A 111 7.25 3.44 -14.99
N GLY A 112 7.69 2.34 -14.37
CA GLY A 112 7.37 2.05 -12.98
C GLY A 112 7.94 3.06 -11.98
N VAL A 113 9.09 3.66 -12.28
CA VAL A 113 9.76 4.63 -11.38
C VAL A 113 9.46 6.08 -11.75
N SER A 114 9.14 6.37 -13.01
CA SER A 114 8.95 7.75 -13.52
C SER A 114 7.50 8.14 -13.82
N SER A 115 6.54 7.23 -13.67
CA SER A 115 5.14 7.51 -14.00
C SER A 115 4.15 7.08 -12.91
N ALA A 116 2.89 7.45 -13.10
CA ALA A 116 1.76 7.06 -12.27
C ALA A 116 1.46 5.55 -12.30
N LEU A 117 2.15 4.75 -13.14
CA LEU A 117 2.12 3.29 -13.02
C LEU A 117 2.65 2.81 -11.67
N GLY A 118 3.67 3.50 -11.12
CA GLY A 118 4.32 3.10 -9.88
C GLY A 118 4.75 1.62 -9.90
N PRO A 119 4.47 0.84 -8.84
CA PRO A 119 4.82 -0.58 -8.78
C PRO A 119 4.26 -1.46 -9.91
N LEU A 120 3.19 -1.03 -10.60
CA LEU A 120 2.60 -1.79 -11.71
C LEU A 120 3.57 -1.93 -12.88
N GLY A 121 4.44 -0.94 -13.12
CA GLY A 121 5.45 -1.03 -14.19
C GLY A 121 6.36 -2.25 -14.02
N GLY A 122 6.88 -2.47 -12.81
CA GLY A 122 7.69 -3.64 -12.50
C GLY A 122 6.93 -4.97 -12.61
N ILE A 123 5.63 -4.99 -12.27
CA ILE A 123 4.78 -6.19 -12.44
C ILE A 123 4.57 -6.50 -13.93
N ILE A 124 4.33 -5.50 -14.77
CA ILE A 124 4.17 -5.69 -16.21
C ILE A 124 5.49 -6.19 -16.83
N ALA A 125 6.62 -5.58 -16.46
CA ALA A 125 7.96 -6.02 -16.87
C ALA A 125 8.20 -7.49 -16.49
N LEU A 126 7.88 -7.85 -15.24
CA LEU A 126 7.98 -9.21 -14.73
C LEU A 126 7.16 -10.20 -15.55
N VAL A 127 5.88 -9.93 -15.79
CA VAL A 127 5.00 -10.86 -16.51
C VAL A 127 5.50 -11.08 -17.93
N ILE A 128 5.90 -10.01 -18.62
CA ILE A 128 6.43 -10.11 -19.99
C ILE A 128 7.74 -10.90 -20.00
N ALA A 129 8.70 -10.53 -19.14
CA ALA A 129 9.99 -11.21 -19.04
C ALA A 129 9.81 -12.70 -18.72
N PHE A 130 8.97 -13.03 -17.73
CA PHE A 130 8.72 -14.41 -17.32
C PHE A 130 8.11 -15.24 -18.44
N VAL A 131 7.09 -14.73 -19.13
CA VAL A 131 6.50 -15.45 -20.28
C VAL A 131 7.52 -15.65 -21.39
N LEU A 132 8.30 -14.63 -21.75
CA LEU A 132 9.36 -14.77 -22.77
C LEU A 132 10.41 -15.81 -22.39
N THR A 133 10.75 -15.92 -21.09
CA THR A 133 11.65 -16.99 -20.61
C THR A 133 11.01 -18.37 -20.60
N LEU A 134 9.68 -18.49 -20.50
CA LEU A 134 9.00 -19.79 -20.57
C LEU A 134 8.88 -20.32 -22.01
N LEU A 135 8.85 -19.44 -23.01
CA LEU A 135 8.76 -19.84 -24.43
C LEU A 135 9.96 -20.64 -24.93
N SER A 136 11.12 -20.61 -24.27
CA SER A 136 12.24 -21.49 -24.60
C SER A 136 11.97 -22.97 -24.33
N TYR A 137 11.00 -23.27 -23.47
CA TYR A 137 10.70 -24.64 -23.03
C TYR A 137 9.47 -25.24 -23.72
N ILE A 138 8.73 -24.44 -24.50
CA ILE A 138 7.49 -24.89 -25.14
C ILE A 138 7.77 -25.26 -26.61
N PRO A 139 7.78 -26.57 -26.95
CA PRO A 139 8.07 -27.02 -28.31
C PRO A 139 6.89 -26.81 -29.30
N ILE A 140 5.68 -26.52 -28.81
CA ILE A 140 4.46 -26.42 -29.64
C ILE A 140 3.71 -25.12 -29.34
N GLY A 141 3.49 -24.29 -30.37
CA GLY A 141 2.83 -22.98 -30.26
C GLY A 141 1.42 -23.04 -29.64
N GLU A 142 0.64 -24.10 -29.89
CA GLU A 142 -0.68 -24.27 -29.29
C GLU A 142 -0.64 -24.35 -27.76
N LEU A 143 0.37 -25.02 -27.20
CA LEU A 143 0.56 -25.11 -25.76
C LEU A 143 0.88 -23.74 -25.17
N ALA A 144 1.68 -22.92 -25.87
CA ALA A 144 1.97 -21.55 -25.47
C ALA A 144 0.70 -20.69 -25.46
N THR A 145 -0.15 -20.78 -26.50
CA THR A 145 -1.43 -20.07 -26.53
C THR A 145 -2.34 -20.49 -25.38
N ARG A 146 -2.50 -21.80 -25.14
CA ARG A 146 -3.30 -22.30 -24.00
C ARG A 146 -2.75 -21.85 -22.66
N ALA A 147 -1.43 -21.87 -22.46
CA ALA A 147 -0.79 -21.41 -21.23
C ALA A 147 -1.06 -19.92 -20.97
N VAL A 148 -0.98 -19.07 -22.01
CA VAL A 148 -1.29 -17.65 -21.89
C VAL A 148 -2.76 -17.40 -21.56
N LEU A 149 -3.69 -18.17 -22.16
CA LEU A 149 -5.11 -18.08 -21.82
C LEU A 149 -5.41 -18.58 -20.40
N TYR A 150 -4.72 -19.61 -19.92
CA TYR A 150 -4.81 -20.02 -18.52
C TYR A 150 -4.24 -18.97 -17.57
N ALA A 151 -3.14 -18.30 -17.92
CA ALA A 151 -2.61 -17.18 -17.15
C ALA A 151 -3.62 -16.03 -17.04
N TRP A 152 -4.39 -15.77 -18.11
CA TRP A 152 -5.52 -14.84 -18.05
C TRP A 152 -6.59 -15.32 -17.07
N LEU A 153 -7.02 -16.59 -17.18
CA LEU A 153 -8.08 -17.17 -16.33
C LEU A 153 -7.70 -17.17 -14.85
N MET A 154 -6.44 -17.47 -14.52
CA MET A 154 -5.89 -17.43 -13.16
C MET A 154 -6.06 -16.07 -12.47
N VAL A 155 -6.09 -14.97 -13.24
CA VAL A 155 -6.32 -13.62 -12.71
C VAL A 155 -7.79 -13.23 -12.83
N ALA A 156 -8.43 -13.49 -13.97
CA ALA A 156 -9.82 -13.09 -14.21
C ALA A 156 -10.80 -13.75 -13.24
N MET A 157 -10.61 -15.03 -12.92
CA MET A 157 -11.49 -15.77 -12.01
C MET A 157 -11.51 -15.19 -10.58
N PRO A 158 -10.38 -15.03 -9.86
CA PRO A 158 -10.40 -14.45 -8.52
C PRO A 158 -10.88 -13.00 -8.52
N MET A 159 -10.65 -12.24 -9.59
CA MET A 159 -11.21 -10.88 -9.71
C MET A 159 -12.73 -10.89 -9.86
N GLY A 160 -13.28 -11.85 -10.62
CA GLY A 160 -14.73 -12.08 -10.70
C GLY A 160 -15.33 -12.43 -9.33
N LEU A 161 -14.68 -13.34 -8.59
CA LEU A 161 -15.09 -13.68 -7.22
C LEU A 161 -14.99 -12.48 -6.28
N LEU A 162 -13.94 -11.66 -6.38
CA LEU A 162 -13.76 -10.45 -5.60
C LEU A 162 -14.85 -9.42 -5.89
N LEU A 163 -15.26 -9.26 -7.16
CA LEU A 163 -16.35 -8.38 -7.56
C LEU A 163 -17.68 -8.85 -6.94
N ILE A 164 -17.99 -10.14 -7.06
CA ILE A 164 -19.18 -10.73 -6.43
C ILE A 164 -19.16 -10.52 -4.92
N ALA A 165 -18.04 -10.82 -4.25
CA ALA A 165 -17.89 -10.63 -2.82
C ALA A 165 -17.97 -9.15 -2.40
N SER A 166 -17.49 -8.23 -3.24
CA SER A 166 -17.56 -6.78 -2.99
C SER A 166 -18.98 -6.25 -3.13
N LEU A 167 -19.81 -6.85 -4.00
CA LEU A 167 -21.22 -6.52 -4.11
C LEU A 167 -22.05 -7.07 -2.94
N LEU A 168 -21.72 -8.28 -2.46
CA LEU A 168 -22.48 -8.95 -1.40
C LEU A 168 -22.10 -8.53 0.02
N ILE A 169 -20.80 -8.43 0.32
CA ILE A 169 -20.24 -8.27 1.69
C ILE A 169 -19.34 -7.03 1.76
N GLY A 170 -19.24 -6.25 0.69
CA GLY A 170 -18.37 -5.09 0.63
C GLY A 170 -18.84 -3.94 1.54
N ARG A 171 -17.90 -3.28 2.20
CA ARG A 171 -18.17 -2.07 2.99
C ARG A 171 -18.39 -0.89 2.05
N ASN A 172 -19.51 -0.18 2.25
CA ASN A 172 -19.85 1.00 1.45
C ASN A 172 -18.83 2.14 1.73
N PRO A 173 -18.16 2.69 0.70
CA PRO A 173 -17.16 3.75 0.88
C PRO A 173 -17.74 5.02 1.49
N ARG A 174 -19.03 5.31 1.31
CA ARG A 174 -19.71 6.45 1.96
C ARG A 174 -19.76 6.25 3.48
N THR A 175 -20.15 5.07 3.94
CA THR A 175 -20.24 4.75 5.37
C THR A 175 -18.86 4.81 6.02
N LEU A 176 -17.84 4.25 5.35
CA LEU A 176 -16.46 4.32 5.82
C LEU A 176 -15.93 5.76 5.91
N LEU A 177 -16.19 6.57 4.88
CA LEU A 177 -15.80 7.98 4.86
C LEU A 177 -16.42 8.75 6.05
N LEU A 178 -17.72 8.55 6.31
CA LEU A 178 -18.43 9.19 7.43
C LEU A 178 -17.91 8.71 8.78
N GLN A 179 -17.58 7.42 8.92
CA GLN A 179 -16.96 6.85 10.12
C GLN A 179 -15.58 7.47 10.38
N GLU A 180 -14.71 7.55 9.38
CA GLU A 180 -13.37 8.15 9.51
C GLU A 180 -13.44 9.63 9.91
N MET A 181 -14.37 10.40 9.32
CA MET A 181 -14.60 11.80 9.71
C MET A 181 -15.13 11.90 11.15
N ALA A 182 -16.05 11.03 11.56
CA ALA A 182 -16.56 10.99 12.93
C ALA A 182 -15.46 10.67 13.94
N THR A 183 -14.58 9.71 13.66
CA THR A 183 -13.44 9.36 14.51
C THR A 183 -12.50 10.55 14.70
N ARG A 184 -12.24 11.36 13.67
CA ARG A 184 -11.44 12.59 13.81
C ARG A 184 -12.07 13.62 14.73
N LEU A 185 -13.38 13.79 14.65
CA LEU A 185 -14.12 14.68 15.55
C LEU A 185 -14.12 14.16 16.99
N GLU A 186 -14.12 12.84 17.19
CA GLU A 186 -13.97 12.24 18.52
C GLU A 186 -12.59 12.46 19.12
N TYR A 187 -11.53 12.26 18.33
CA TYR A 187 -10.17 12.60 18.78
C TYR A 187 -10.04 14.08 19.11
N ALA A 188 -10.63 14.97 18.30
CA ALA A 188 -10.68 16.39 18.61
C ALA A 188 -11.43 16.66 19.93
N ALA A 189 -12.57 16.01 20.15
CA ALA A 189 -13.32 16.13 21.41
C ALA A 189 -12.53 15.63 22.62
N GLU A 190 -11.81 14.51 22.47
CA GLU A 190 -10.97 13.95 23.52
C GLU A 190 -9.85 14.92 23.89
N ILE A 191 -9.15 15.47 22.89
CA ILE A 191 -8.10 16.48 23.10
C ILE A 191 -8.66 17.70 23.84
N LEU A 192 -9.83 18.21 23.42
CA LEU A 192 -10.46 19.37 24.07
C LEU A 192 -10.87 19.11 25.54
N GLN A 193 -11.13 17.86 25.91
CA GLN A 193 -11.48 17.47 27.28
C GLN A 193 -10.26 17.18 28.17
N GLN A 194 -9.25 16.54 27.60
CA GLN A 194 -8.06 16.08 28.34
C GLN A 194 -6.92 17.11 28.32
N GLY A 195 -6.96 18.10 27.43
CA GLY A 195 -5.93 19.12 27.29
C GLY A 195 -4.61 18.53 26.77
N SER A 196 -3.55 18.64 27.57
CA SER A 196 -2.19 18.21 27.19
C SER A 196 -1.97 16.70 27.24
N ALA A 197 -2.88 15.92 27.84
CA ALA A 197 -2.85 14.46 27.77
C ALA A 197 -3.36 13.99 26.39
N CYS A 198 -2.56 14.19 25.36
CA CYS A 198 -2.92 13.83 23.99
C CYS A 198 -2.74 12.33 23.75
N SER A 199 -3.77 11.67 23.20
CA SER A 199 -3.69 10.29 22.74
C SER A 199 -2.72 10.17 21.54
N GLU A 200 -1.79 9.22 21.60
CA GLU A 200 -0.87 8.86 20.51
C GLU A 200 -1.62 8.62 19.19
N GLN A 201 -2.82 8.05 19.26
CA GLN A 201 -3.68 7.78 18.11
C GLN A 201 -4.15 9.05 17.39
N ALA A 202 -4.38 10.14 18.13
CA ALA A 202 -4.78 11.41 17.54
C ALA A 202 -3.61 12.05 16.78
N HIS A 203 -2.39 11.94 17.32
CA HIS A 203 -1.17 12.38 16.66
C HIS A 203 -0.95 11.64 15.33
N GLU A 204 -1.06 10.31 15.32
CA GLU A 204 -0.96 9.50 14.11
C GLU A 204 -2.02 9.88 13.07
N ASN A 205 -3.26 10.11 13.51
CA ASN A 205 -4.35 10.49 12.59
C ASN A 205 -4.11 11.84 11.91
N VAL A 206 -3.46 12.79 12.59
CA VAL A 206 -3.04 14.06 11.97
C VAL A 206 -1.95 13.82 10.92
N LEU A 207 -0.93 13.02 11.24
CA LEU A 207 0.17 12.72 10.31
C LEU A 207 -0.29 11.92 9.07
N THR A 208 -1.35 11.12 9.20
CA THR A 208 -1.92 10.36 8.08
C THR A 208 -2.47 11.26 6.96
N GLY A 209 -2.78 12.53 7.26
CA GLY A 209 -3.29 13.49 6.26
C GLY A 209 -4.69 13.14 5.75
N ILE A 210 -5.01 13.47 4.48
CA ILE A 210 -6.37 13.33 3.91
C ILE A 210 -6.46 12.50 2.63
N ALA A 211 -5.35 11.94 2.14
CA ALA A 211 -5.28 11.29 0.83
C ALA A 211 -6.26 10.13 0.67
N GLN A 212 -6.37 9.26 1.68
CA GLN A 212 -7.30 8.13 1.66
C GLN A 212 -8.77 8.60 1.63
N GLN A 213 -9.13 9.61 2.43
CA GLN A 213 -10.48 10.17 2.45
C GLN A 213 -10.82 10.85 1.12
N GLN A 214 -9.89 11.60 0.52
CA GLN A 214 -10.09 12.20 -0.80
C GLN A 214 -10.32 11.13 -1.89
N LYS A 215 -9.61 10.00 -1.82
CA LYS A 215 -9.85 8.87 -2.73
C LYS A 215 -11.27 8.31 -2.56
N ARG A 216 -11.74 8.14 -1.32
CA ARG A 216 -13.12 7.72 -1.04
C ARG A 216 -14.16 8.72 -1.56
N VAL A 217 -13.91 10.04 -1.46
CA VAL A 217 -14.80 11.07 -2.05
C VAL A 217 -14.92 10.87 -3.57
N ARG A 218 -13.81 10.57 -4.26
CA ARG A 218 -13.84 10.26 -5.70
C ARG A 218 -14.68 9.02 -5.98
N TRP A 219 -14.58 7.97 -5.16
CA TRP A 219 -15.42 6.77 -5.29
C TRP A 219 -16.90 7.04 -5.05
N VAL A 220 -17.25 7.83 -4.02
CA VAL A 220 -18.63 8.24 -3.75
C VAL A 220 -19.22 9.00 -4.94
N ALA A 221 -18.41 9.86 -5.58
CA ALA A 221 -18.82 10.60 -6.77
C ALA A 221 -18.98 9.68 -8.00
N LEU A 222 -17.97 8.85 -8.30
CA LEU A 222 -17.93 7.97 -9.47
C LEU A 222 -19.09 6.96 -9.48
N PHE A 223 -19.32 6.31 -8.33
CA PHE A 223 -20.36 5.29 -8.17
C PHE A 223 -21.72 5.85 -7.77
N HIS A 224 -21.89 7.19 -7.77
CA HIS A 224 -23.16 7.84 -7.42
C HIS A 224 -23.75 7.37 -6.07
N LEU A 225 -22.88 7.08 -5.10
CA LEU A 225 -23.26 6.52 -3.78
C LEU A 225 -23.84 7.58 -2.83
N ALA A 226 -23.89 8.83 -3.27
CA ALA A 226 -24.59 9.90 -2.62
C ALA A 226 -25.24 10.81 -3.68
N PRO A 227 -26.32 11.51 -3.32
CA PRO A 227 -26.95 12.46 -4.24
C PRO A 227 -25.97 13.52 -4.74
N ARG A 228 -26.11 13.96 -6.01
CA ARG A 228 -25.18 14.91 -6.64
C ARG A 228 -25.00 16.22 -5.86
N TYR A 229 -26.06 16.69 -5.20
CA TYR A 229 -26.02 17.89 -4.36
C TYR A 229 -25.22 17.71 -3.04
N TRP A 230 -24.86 16.49 -2.65
CA TRP A 230 -23.98 16.21 -1.50
C TRP A 230 -22.50 16.06 -1.89
N GLN A 231 -22.19 15.80 -3.16
CA GLN A 231 -20.82 15.51 -3.57
C GLN A 231 -19.84 16.65 -3.26
N PRO A 232 -20.17 17.94 -3.48
CA PRO A 232 -19.29 19.03 -3.08
C PRO A 232 -19.07 19.11 -1.57
N TRP A 233 -20.10 18.77 -0.78
CA TRP A 233 -20.05 18.79 0.68
C TRP A 233 -19.04 17.76 1.22
N TYR A 234 -19.01 16.52 0.69
CA TYR A 234 -18.06 15.51 1.18
C TYR A 234 -16.59 15.93 1.04
N ALA A 235 -16.23 16.56 -0.09
CA ALA A 235 -14.87 17.03 -0.32
C ALA A 235 -14.44 18.07 0.74
N HIS A 236 -15.37 18.92 1.16
CA HIS A 236 -15.14 19.90 2.21
C HIS A 236 -15.17 19.27 3.59
N ALA A 237 -16.15 18.43 3.89
CA ALA A 237 -16.28 17.77 5.18
C ALA A 237 -15.01 17.00 5.59
N VAL A 238 -14.30 16.42 4.61
CA VAL A 238 -12.98 15.80 4.83
C VAL A 238 -11.95 16.82 5.31
N LEU A 239 -11.86 17.98 4.66
CA LEU A 239 -10.97 19.07 5.09
C LEU A 239 -11.40 19.65 6.43
N GLN A 240 -12.68 19.88 6.65
CA GLN A 240 -13.22 20.44 7.89
C GLN A 240 -12.95 19.53 9.08
N SER A 241 -13.24 18.23 8.96
CA SER A 241 -12.97 17.25 10.02
C SER A 241 -11.47 17.11 10.33
N TYR A 242 -10.60 17.17 9.31
CA TYR A 242 -9.15 17.19 9.51
C TYR A 242 -8.69 18.51 10.16
N GLY A 243 -9.20 19.65 9.72
CA GLY A 243 -8.87 20.96 10.28
C GLY A 243 -9.32 21.11 11.74
N VAL A 244 -10.47 20.56 12.12
CA VAL A 244 -10.94 20.50 13.51
C VAL A 244 -9.95 19.72 14.37
N LEU A 245 -9.52 18.54 13.92
CA LEU A 245 -8.52 17.73 14.63
C LEU A 245 -7.18 18.47 14.73
N LEU A 246 -6.69 19.04 13.63
CA LEU A 246 -5.44 19.79 13.61
C LEU A 246 -5.49 21.00 14.55
N ALA A 247 -6.55 21.81 14.51
CA ALA A 247 -6.70 22.98 15.37
C ALA A 247 -6.83 22.61 16.86
N ALA A 248 -7.57 21.53 17.19
CA ALA A 248 -7.64 21.00 18.54
C ALA A 248 -6.26 20.52 19.02
N TYR A 249 -5.49 19.86 18.16
CA TYR A 249 -4.14 19.41 18.45
C TYR A 249 -3.18 20.59 18.68
N ARG A 250 -3.20 21.62 17.82
CA ARG A 250 -2.41 22.87 18.00
C ARG A 250 -2.77 23.59 19.30
N TRP A 251 -4.05 23.60 19.67
CA TRP A 251 -4.49 24.14 20.95
C TRP A 251 -3.84 23.37 22.12
N ALA A 252 -3.90 22.03 22.12
CA ALA A 252 -3.32 21.22 23.18
C ALA A 252 -1.79 21.37 23.32
N GLN A 253 -1.08 21.65 22.22
CA GLN A 253 0.37 21.91 22.27
C GLN A 253 0.74 23.17 23.04
N SER A 254 -0.17 24.14 23.18
CA SER A 254 0.06 25.33 24.01
C SER A 254 -0.08 25.06 25.52
N GLN A 255 -0.22 23.79 25.93
CA GLN A 255 -0.45 23.32 27.30
C GLN A 255 -1.58 24.05 28.05
N PRO A 256 -2.75 24.28 27.44
CA PRO A 256 -3.86 24.95 28.09
C PRO A 256 -4.56 24.02 29.10
N GLN A 257 -5.23 24.60 30.09
CA GLN A 257 -6.15 23.85 30.94
C GLN A 257 -7.55 23.78 30.29
N PRO A 258 -8.21 22.61 30.31
CA PRO A 258 -9.61 22.49 29.89
C PRO A 258 -10.50 23.41 30.72
N THR A 259 -11.38 24.14 30.04
CA THR A 259 -12.41 25.02 30.61
C THR A 259 -13.80 24.49 30.28
N GLU A 260 -14.83 25.03 30.92
CA GLU A 260 -16.22 24.69 30.60
C GLU A 260 -16.54 24.93 29.11
N HIS A 261 -16.00 26.02 28.52
CA HIS A 261 -16.16 26.32 27.09
C HIS A 261 -15.54 25.23 26.19
N THR A 262 -14.37 24.69 26.55
CA THR A 262 -13.75 23.58 25.79
C THR A 262 -14.52 22.27 25.94
N HIS A 263 -15.11 22.01 27.12
CA HIS A 263 -15.97 20.85 27.32
C HIS A 263 -17.25 20.93 26.48
N ARG A 264 -17.88 22.10 26.40
CA ARG A 264 -19.05 22.30 25.53
C ARG A 264 -18.69 22.18 24.05
N LEU A 265 -17.55 22.73 23.62
CA LEU A 265 -17.07 22.56 22.23
C LEU A 265 -16.78 21.09 21.90
N ALA A 266 -16.20 20.35 22.85
CA ALA A 266 -16.00 18.90 22.73
C ALA A 266 -17.33 18.14 22.61
N GLN A 267 -18.38 18.58 23.30
CA GLN A 267 -19.72 18.02 23.17
C GLN A 267 -20.28 18.26 21.75
N SER A 268 -20.11 19.45 21.18
CA SER A 268 -20.50 19.74 19.79
C SER A 268 -19.74 18.85 18.78
N CYS A 269 -18.43 18.61 19.00
CA CYS A 269 -17.66 17.65 18.20
C CYS A 269 -18.28 16.24 18.25
N ARG A 270 -18.64 15.75 19.45
CA ARG A 270 -19.25 14.42 19.64
C ARG A 270 -20.65 14.33 19.02
N GLN A 271 -21.45 15.40 19.10
CA GLN A 271 -22.75 15.47 18.45
C GLN A 271 -22.62 15.37 16.92
N ALA A 272 -21.68 16.12 16.33
CA ALA A 272 -21.38 16.02 14.91
C ALA A 272 -20.90 14.61 14.52
N ALA A 273 -20.01 14.00 15.31
CA ALA A 273 -19.55 12.63 15.10
C ALA A 273 -20.71 11.62 15.13
N GLN A 274 -21.63 11.76 16.08
CA GLN A 274 -22.81 10.90 16.20
C GLN A 274 -23.74 11.05 14.99
N GLN A 275 -24.01 12.28 14.53
CA GLN A 275 -24.82 12.54 13.33
C GLN A 275 -24.18 11.93 12.08
N LEU A 276 -22.85 12.05 11.92
CA LEU A 276 -22.11 11.41 10.82
C LEU A 276 -22.21 9.88 10.86
N ARG A 277 -22.11 9.27 12.05
CA ARG A 277 -22.29 7.81 12.23
C ARG A 277 -23.70 7.35 11.88
N GLN A 278 -24.71 8.18 12.15
CA GLN A 278 -26.09 7.98 11.71
C GLN A 278 -26.30 8.29 10.21
N GLN A 279 -25.22 8.57 9.49
CA GLN A 279 -25.21 8.91 8.06
C GLN A 279 -25.96 10.20 7.70
N GLN A 280 -26.06 11.12 8.66
CA GLN A 280 -26.68 12.43 8.51
C GLN A 280 -25.62 13.52 8.42
N ARG A 281 -25.96 14.66 7.79
CA ARG A 281 -25.11 15.84 7.89
C ARG A 281 -25.20 16.39 9.31
N PRO A 282 -24.09 16.90 9.85
CA PRO A 282 -24.14 17.64 11.08
C PRO A 282 -25.11 18.82 10.96
N HIS A 283 -25.91 19.05 11.99
CA HIS A 283 -26.87 20.16 12.05
C HIS A 283 -27.15 20.51 13.51
N GLN A 284 -27.48 21.78 13.77
CA GLN A 284 -27.86 22.29 15.10
C GLN A 284 -26.82 21.96 16.20
N LEU A 285 -25.55 22.30 15.98
CA LEU A 285 -24.44 22.00 16.91
C LEU A 285 -24.32 22.94 18.13
N GLY A 286 -25.26 23.88 18.30
CA GLY A 286 -25.27 24.83 19.44
C GLY A 286 -24.10 25.82 19.47
N LEU A 287 -23.35 25.98 18.37
CA LEU A 287 -22.09 26.74 18.34
C LEU A 287 -22.29 28.25 18.56
N THR A 288 -23.43 28.80 18.16
CA THR A 288 -23.74 30.24 18.27
C THR A 288 -23.85 30.69 19.73
N GLU A 289 -24.23 29.78 20.65
CA GLU A 289 -24.37 30.06 22.08
C GLU A 289 -23.02 30.07 22.82
N LEU A 290 -21.93 29.59 22.20
CA LEU A 290 -20.62 29.48 22.82
C LEU A 290 -19.83 30.80 22.85
N GLY A 291 -20.21 31.78 22.02
CA GLY A 291 -19.50 33.05 21.89
C GLY A 291 -18.08 32.92 21.33
N PRO A 292 -17.31 34.02 21.24
CA PRO A 292 -15.93 33.98 20.82
C PRO A 292 -15.03 33.38 21.91
N PHE A 293 -14.12 32.49 21.51
CA PHE A 293 -13.13 31.90 22.39
C PHE A 293 -11.89 32.79 22.52
N ALA A 294 -11.23 32.75 23.68
CA ALA A 294 -10.00 33.51 23.91
C ALA A 294 -8.83 33.05 23.01
N SER A 295 -8.80 31.77 22.63
CA SER A 295 -7.76 31.24 21.74
C SER A 295 -8.23 31.22 20.29
N ALA A 296 -7.35 31.64 19.36
CA ALA A 296 -7.59 31.54 17.93
C ALA A 296 -7.90 30.10 17.49
N HIS A 297 -7.20 29.10 18.04
CA HIS A 297 -7.40 27.69 17.72
C HIS A 297 -8.82 27.18 18.03
N LEU A 298 -9.39 27.55 19.19
CA LEU A 298 -10.78 27.18 19.53
C LEU A 298 -11.80 27.89 18.63
N ASN A 299 -11.54 29.15 18.24
CA ASN A 299 -12.36 29.83 17.23
C ASN A 299 -12.29 29.10 15.88
N THR A 300 -11.10 28.64 15.47
CA THR A 300 -10.94 27.81 14.27
C THR A 300 -11.76 26.52 14.37
N VAL A 301 -11.69 25.79 15.49
CA VAL A 301 -12.50 24.57 15.69
C VAL A 301 -14.00 24.87 15.55
N SER A 302 -14.49 25.91 16.23
CA SER A 302 -15.90 26.31 16.17
C SER A 302 -16.32 26.68 14.74
N ASN A 303 -15.53 27.49 14.04
CA ASN A 303 -15.81 27.91 12.67
C ASN A 303 -15.84 26.73 11.68
N LEU A 304 -14.90 25.79 11.79
CA LEU A 304 -14.86 24.60 10.93
C LEU A 304 -16.02 23.65 11.21
N LEU A 305 -16.43 23.48 12.48
CA LEU A 305 -17.64 22.73 12.84
C LEU A 305 -18.90 23.39 12.29
N GLN A 306 -18.97 24.72 12.31
CA GLN A 306 -20.08 25.47 11.73
C GLN A 306 -20.12 25.27 10.21
N GLN A 307 -18.99 25.39 9.52
CA GLN A 307 -18.88 25.11 8.07
C GLN A 307 -19.25 23.66 7.72
N LEU A 308 -18.97 22.71 8.61
CA LEU A 308 -19.37 21.31 8.44
C LEU A 308 -20.89 21.12 8.53
N ALA A 309 -21.56 21.91 9.38
CA ALA A 309 -23.00 21.89 9.59
C ALA A 309 -23.79 22.75 8.58
N ASP A 310 -23.16 23.78 8.01
CA ASP A 310 -23.79 24.70 7.08
C ASP A 310 -24.08 24.06 5.71
N THR A 311 -25.15 24.54 5.07
CA THR A 311 -25.63 24.06 3.76
C THR A 311 -25.13 24.87 2.57
N ALA A 312 -24.29 25.88 2.81
CA ALA A 312 -23.81 26.78 1.75
C ALA A 312 -22.98 26.03 0.70
N SER A 313 -23.09 26.48 -0.56
CA SER A 313 -22.27 25.98 -1.67
C SER A 313 -20.80 26.10 -1.31
N PRO A 314 -20.08 24.98 -1.18
CA PRO A 314 -18.77 25.04 -0.60
C PRO A 314 -17.74 25.51 -1.64
N GLU A 315 -16.65 26.10 -1.16
CA GLU A 315 -15.63 26.76 -1.98
C GLU A 315 -14.94 25.80 -2.97
N ARG A 316 -14.31 26.30 -4.03
CA ARG A 316 -13.65 25.41 -4.99
C ARG A 316 -12.26 25.02 -4.47
N ILE A 317 -12.12 23.80 -3.95
CA ILE A 317 -10.81 23.23 -3.59
C ILE A 317 -9.93 23.18 -4.85
N PRO A 318 -8.64 23.60 -4.79
CA PRO A 318 -7.71 23.48 -5.89
C PRO A 318 -7.67 22.04 -6.41
N LYS A 319 -7.98 21.85 -7.70
CA LYS A 319 -7.80 20.55 -8.35
C LYS A 319 -6.32 20.36 -8.61
N GLU A 320 -5.72 19.39 -7.94
CA GLU A 320 -4.38 18.95 -8.23
C GLU A 320 -4.33 18.39 -9.66
N LYS A 321 -3.42 18.91 -10.49
CA LYS A 321 -3.19 18.37 -11.83
C LYS A 321 -2.41 17.06 -11.68
N THR A 322 -3.11 15.93 -11.76
CA THR A 322 -2.45 14.62 -11.83
C THR A 322 -1.76 14.49 -13.19
N SER A 323 -0.44 14.66 -13.22
CA SER A 323 0.39 14.31 -14.36
C SER A 323 0.65 12.80 -14.35
N PHE A 324 0.68 12.19 -15.54
CA PHE A 324 1.07 10.79 -15.66
C PHE A 324 2.57 10.59 -15.41
N PHE A 325 3.42 11.53 -15.81
CA PHE A 325 4.86 11.49 -15.55
C PHE A 325 5.24 12.46 -14.43
N VAL A 326 6.26 12.10 -13.65
CA VAL A 326 6.92 13.06 -12.75
C VAL A 326 7.61 14.16 -13.57
N ALA A 327 7.71 15.36 -13.01
CA ALA A 327 8.20 16.53 -13.74
C ALA A 327 9.62 16.35 -14.31
N ASP A 328 10.46 15.53 -13.67
CA ASP A 328 11.84 15.23 -14.05
C ASP A 328 12.01 13.90 -14.78
N ALA A 329 10.92 13.24 -15.22
CA ALA A 329 10.93 11.87 -15.75
C ALA A 329 11.96 11.62 -16.86
N PHE A 330 12.15 12.58 -17.78
CA PHE A 330 13.07 12.46 -18.92
C PHE A 330 14.40 13.20 -18.71
N SER A 331 14.54 13.94 -17.62
CA SER A 331 15.75 14.72 -17.31
C SER A 331 16.64 14.03 -16.28
N ASN A 332 16.05 13.24 -15.39
CA ASN A 332 16.77 12.58 -14.31
C ASN A 332 17.31 11.21 -14.76
N PRO A 333 18.64 11.02 -14.86
CA PRO A 333 19.23 9.75 -15.30
C PRO A 333 19.03 8.61 -14.28
N ALA A 334 18.66 8.90 -13.03
CA ALA A 334 18.43 7.89 -12.00
C ALA A 334 17.37 6.87 -12.41
N TYR A 335 16.29 7.30 -13.08
CA TYR A 335 15.20 6.41 -13.51
C TYR A 335 15.67 5.36 -14.51
N VAL A 336 16.48 5.76 -15.49
CA VAL A 336 17.05 4.85 -16.49
C VAL A 336 18.08 3.92 -15.84
N ARG A 337 18.90 4.42 -14.92
CA ARG A 337 19.89 3.61 -14.19
C ARG A 337 19.22 2.50 -13.37
N ILE A 338 18.13 2.80 -12.66
CA ILE A 338 17.36 1.82 -11.88
C ILE A 338 16.74 0.75 -12.79
N ALA A 339 16.17 1.19 -13.92
CA ALA A 339 15.60 0.26 -14.91
C ALA A 339 16.65 -0.69 -15.48
N LEU A 340 17.85 -0.18 -15.80
CA LEU A 340 18.97 -0.98 -16.29
C LEU A 340 19.52 -1.92 -15.21
N GLN A 341 19.75 -1.44 -13.99
CA GLN A 341 20.21 -2.27 -12.86
C GLN A 341 19.29 -3.47 -12.63
N THR A 342 17.99 -3.21 -12.55
CA THR A 342 16.99 -4.26 -12.30
C THR A 342 16.95 -5.27 -13.46
N THR A 343 16.99 -4.77 -14.70
CA THR A 343 16.97 -5.63 -15.89
C THR A 343 18.23 -6.48 -16.01
N LEU A 344 19.41 -5.91 -15.74
CA LEU A 344 20.68 -6.62 -15.76
C LEU A 344 20.76 -7.68 -14.66
N ALA A 345 20.31 -7.35 -13.45
CA ALA A 345 20.22 -8.32 -12.34
C ALA A 345 19.29 -9.48 -12.70
N ALA A 346 18.11 -9.20 -13.28
CA ALA A 346 17.18 -10.20 -13.74
C ALA A 346 17.76 -11.07 -14.87
N LEU A 347 18.42 -10.45 -15.85
CA LEU A 347 19.07 -11.18 -16.96
C LEU A 347 20.14 -12.13 -16.42
N LEU A 348 21.00 -11.67 -15.51
CA LEU A 348 22.04 -12.53 -14.94
C LEU A 348 21.45 -13.67 -14.11
N CYS A 349 20.37 -13.44 -13.36
CA CYS A 349 19.64 -14.53 -12.71
C CYS A 349 19.13 -15.56 -13.73
N TYR A 350 18.50 -15.09 -14.81
CA TYR A 350 18.00 -15.94 -15.89
C TYR A 350 19.11 -16.78 -16.52
N LEU A 351 20.20 -16.14 -16.94
CA LEU A 351 21.34 -16.83 -17.54
C LEU A 351 21.95 -17.83 -16.56
N PHE A 352 22.03 -17.50 -15.28
CA PHE A 352 22.58 -18.39 -14.26
C PHE A 352 21.74 -19.66 -14.10
N TYR A 353 20.44 -19.55 -13.85
CA TYR A 353 19.62 -20.74 -13.62
C TYR A 353 19.39 -21.54 -14.91
N SER A 354 19.36 -20.88 -16.06
CA SER A 354 19.27 -21.55 -17.36
C SER A 354 20.55 -22.32 -17.67
N ALA A 355 21.74 -21.73 -17.43
CA ALA A 355 23.02 -22.41 -17.59
C ALA A 355 23.21 -23.56 -16.61
N ALA A 356 22.71 -23.40 -15.38
CA ALA A 356 22.72 -24.45 -14.36
C ALA A 356 21.65 -25.54 -14.59
N GLN A 357 20.76 -25.39 -15.59
CA GLN A 357 19.61 -26.25 -15.84
C GLN A 357 18.72 -26.43 -14.59
N TRP A 358 18.58 -25.37 -13.80
CA TRP A 358 17.84 -25.37 -12.55
C TRP A 358 16.62 -24.44 -12.65
N ASP A 359 15.64 -24.82 -13.47
CA ASP A 359 14.47 -23.98 -13.74
C ASP A 359 13.59 -23.71 -12.49
N GLY A 360 13.70 -24.55 -11.46
CA GLY A 360 12.99 -24.40 -10.19
C GLY A 360 13.29 -23.08 -9.45
N ILE A 361 14.49 -22.51 -9.64
CA ILE A 361 14.92 -21.26 -8.97
C ILE A 361 14.59 -19.99 -9.79
N HIS A 362 13.65 -20.05 -10.76
CA HIS A 362 13.18 -18.90 -11.54
C HIS A 362 12.66 -17.73 -10.68
N THR A 363 12.36 -17.98 -9.40
CA THR A 363 12.06 -16.92 -8.42
C THR A 363 13.17 -15.90 -8.22
N ALA A 364 14.41 -16.20 -8.61
CA ALA A 364 15.49 -15.22 -8.63
C ALA A 364 15.15 -14.05 -9.57
N LEU A 365 14.72 -14.34 -10.80
CA LEU A 365 14.24 -13.35 -11.77
C LEU A 365 13.04 -12.56 -11.20
N ILE A 366 12.06 -13.28 -10.63
CA ILE A 366 10.86 -12.65 -10.05
C ILE A 366 11.24 -11.67 -8.94
N THR A 367 12.23 -12.05 -8.12
CA THR A 367 12.69 -11.24 -7.00
C THR A 367 13.27 -9.92 -7.49
N CYS A 368 14.08 -9.91 -8.56
CA CYS A 368 14.67 -8.69 -9.12
C CYS A 368 13.60 -7.64 -9.45
N TYR A 369 12.55 -8.00 -10.18
CA TYR A 369 11.49 -7.05 -10.56
C TYR A 369 10.64 -6.56 -9.38
N ILE A 370 10.43 -7.40 -8.36
CA ILE A 370 9.58 -7.02 -7.22
C ILE A 370 10.32 -6.10 -6.24
N VAL A 371 11.62 -6.32 -6.05
CA VAL A 371 12.42 -5.56 -5.07
C VAL A 371 13.09 -4.33 -5.68
N GLY A 372 13.18 -4.22 -7.00
CA GLY A 372 13.72 -3.04 -7.69
C GLY A 372 12.88 -1.79 -7.45
N LEU A 373 13.20 -1.03 -6.40
CA LEU A 373 12.55 0.21 -6.02
C LEU A 373 13.41 1.44 -6.34
N SER A 374 12.90 2.64 -6.05
CA SER A 374 13.56 3.90 -6.41
C SER A 374 14.86 4.18 -5.65
N ASN A 375 15.01 3.62 -4.45
CA ASN A 375 16.18 3.82 -3.60
C ASN A 375 16.68 2.52 -2.96
N THR A 376 17.93 2.57 -2.51
CA THR A 376 18.65 1.41 -1.97
C THR A 376 18.05 0.95 -0.64
N GLY A 377 17.75 1.88 0.29
CA GLY A 377 17.18 1.54 1.59
C GLY A 377 15.85 0.79 1.53
N GLU A 378 14.90 1.26 0.71
CA GLU A 378 13.62 0.57 0.49
C GLU A 378 13.80 -0.79 -0.21
N THR A 379 14.72 -0.88 -1.18
CA THR A 379 15.06 -2.14 -1.86
C THR A 379 15.59 -3.16 -0.85
N LEU A 380 16.55 -2.77 0.01
CA LEU A 380 17.12 -3.62 1.06
C LEU A 380 16.06 -4.05 2.08
N HIS A 381 15.20 -3.13 2.52
CA HIS A 381 14.11 -3.44 3.43
C HIS A 381 13.16 -4.48 2.83
N LYS A 382 12.75 -4.30 1.57
CA LYS A 382 11.86 -5.23 0.88
C LYS A 382 12.51 -6.59 0.64
N MET A 383 13.82 -6.64 0.36
CA MET A 383 14.59 -7.89 0.28
C MET A 383 14.61 -8.63 1.62
N LEU A 384 14.84 -7.92 2.73
CA LEU A 384 14.84 -8.50 4.08
C LEU A 384 13.47 -9.09 4.43
N LEU A 385 12.39 -8.34 4.18
CA LEU A 385 11.02 -8.81 4.39
C LEU A 385 10.70 -10.04 3.52
N ARG A 386 11.31 -10.15 2.33
CA ARG A 386 11.18 -11.34 1.47
C ARG A 386 11.80 -12.58 2.10
N ILE A 387 12.99 -12.45 2.68
CA ILE A 387 13.66 -13.54 3.38
C ILE A 387 12.85 -13.96 4.61
N ILE A 388 12.51 -12.99 5.47
CA ILE A 388 11.81 -13.27 6.74
C ILE A 388 10.44 -13.91 6.46
N GLY A 389 9.63 -13.32 5.57
CA GLY A 389 8.31 -13.83 5.26
C GLY A 389 8.35 -15.21 4.58
N CYS A 390 9.30 -15.45 3.68
CA CYS A 390 9.49 -16.77 3.06
C CYS A 390 9.87 -17.83 4.09
N LEU A 391 10.84 -17.55 4.98
CA LEU A 391 11.26 -18.51 6.02
C LEU A 391 10.11 -18.84 6.98
N ILE A 392 9.32 -17.84 7.39
CA ILE A 392 8.13 -18.07 8.23
C ILE A 392 7.08 -18.90 7.46
N GLY A 393 6.80 -18.56 6.20
CA GLY A 393 5.84 -19.30 5.38
C GLY A 393 6.26 -20.76 5.11
N VAL A 394 7.55 -21.01 4.89
CA VAL A 394 8.11 -22.37 4.78
C VAL A 394 8.00 -23.10 6.12
N ALA A 395 8.33 -22.45 7.25
CA ALA A 395 8.18 -23.07 8.57
C ALA A 395 6.72 -23.46 8.85
N ILE A 396 5.76 -22.59 8.55
CA ILE A 396 4.32 -22.89 8.64
C ILE A 396 3.95 -24.05 7.73
N THR A 397 4.49 -24.10 6.52
CA THR A 397 4.26 -25.20 5.58
C THR A 397 4.78 -26.53 6.10
N VAL A 398 5.97 -26.55 6.71
CA VAL A 398 6.53 -27.75 7.32
C VAL A 398 5.65 -28.24 8.47
N VAL A 399 5.21 -27.35 9.37
CA VAL A 399 4.27 -27.71 10.45
C VAL A 399 2.95 -28.23 9.87
N TYR A 400 2.41 -27.54 8.86
CA TYR A 400 1.20 -27.95 8.16
C TYR A 400 1.32 -29.35 7.57
N TRP A 401 2.45 -29.65 6.93
CA TRP A 401 2.74 -30.93 6.31
C TRP A 401 2.78 -32.06 7.34
N TYR A 402 3.49 -31.90 8.45
CA TYR A 402 3.59 -32.94 9.48
C TYR A 402 2.29 -33.18 10.25
N VAL A 403 1.53 -32.11 10.55
CA VAL A 403 0.38 -32.20 11.45
C VAL A 403 -0.94 -32.40 10.69
N PHE A 404 -1.13 -31.71 9.56
CA PHE A 404 -2.45 -31.61 8.92
C PHE A 404 -2.58 -32.45 7.66
N ILE A 405 -1.55 -32.55 6.80
CA ILE A 405 -1.67 -33.31 5.54
C ILE A 405 -2.13 -34.76 5.73
N PRO A 406 -1.65 -35.53 6.74
CA PRO A 406 -2.15 -36.89 6.99
C PRO A 406 -3.66 -36.97 7.25
N HIS A 407 -4.27 -35.86 7.68
CA HIS A 407 -5.68 -35.76 8.04
C HIS A 407 -6.54 -35.09 6.95
N ILE A 408 -5.93 -34.51 5.91
CA ILE A 408 -6.64 -33.82 4.83
C ILE A 408 -7.11 -34.85 3.80
N THR A 409 -8.35 -35.30 3.99
CA THR A 409 -9.03 -36.26 3.11
C THR A 409 -10.13 -35.64 2.26
N SER A 410 -10.45 -34.35 2.48
CA SER A 410 -11.50 -33.64 1.77
C SER A 410 -11.06 -32.24 1.35
N ILE A 411 -11.70 -31.72 0.29
CA ILE A 411 -11.51 -30.33 -0.17
C ILE A 411 -11.82 -29.34 0.98
N GLY A 412 -12.80 -29.65 1.83
CA GLY A 412 -13.16 -28.82 2.98
C GLY A 412 -12.02 -28.66 3.99
N ALA A 413 -11.24 -29.72 4.23
CA ALA A 413 -10.08 -29.65 5.13
C ALA A 413 -8.96 -28.78 4.54
N LEU A 414 -8.73 -28.87 3.22
CA LEU A 414 -7.79 -27.99 2.51
C LEU A 414 -8.25 -26.53 2.53
N MET A 415 -9.55 -26.28 2.30
CA MET A 415 -10.15 -24.95 2.39
C MET A 415 -9.91 -24.32 3.77
N LEU A 416 -10.13 -25.08 4.85
CA LEU A 416 -9.90 -24.61 6.20
C LEU A 416 -8.42 -24.28 6.45
N ALA A 417 -7.50 -25.10 5.92
CA ALA A 417 -6.08 -24.84 6.03
C ALA A 417 -5.65 -23.54 5.32
N VAL A 418 -6.09 -23.37 4.06
CA VAL A 418 -5.87 -22.13 3.29
C VAL A 418 -6.44 -20.94 4.05
N PHE A 419 -7.66 -21.08 4.57
CA PHE A 419 -8.30 -20.04 5.35
C PHE A 419 -7.46 -19.61 6.55
N LEU A 420 -7.03 -20.56 7.39
CA LEU A 420 -6.28 -20.26 8.63
C LEU A 420 -4.93 -19.60 8.34
N VAL A 421 -4.17 -20.11 7.37
CA VAL A 421 -2.86 -19.53 7.04
C VAL A 421 -3.01 -18.17 6.35
N CYS A 422 -3.97 -18.03 5.42
CA CYS A 422 -4.26 -16.73 4.82
C CYS A 422 -4.77 -15.72 5.85
N LEU A 423 -5.49 -16.14 6.90
CA LEU A 423 -5.91 -15.27 8.00
C LEU A 423 -4.69 -14.72 8.75
N LEU A 424 -3.74 -15.58 9.13
CA LEU A 424 -2.50 -15.15 9.79
C LEU A 424 -1.66 -14.22 8.89
N ALA A 425 -1.48 -14.61 7.63
CA ALA A 425 -0.72 -13.81 6.68
C ALA A 425 -1.39 -12.46 6.41
N ALA A 426 -2.72 -12.43 6.23
CA ALA A 426 -3.48 -11.20 6.01
C ALA A 426 -3.44 -10.28 7.24
N TRP A 427 -3.34 -10.84 8.46
CA TRP A 427 -3.15 -10.04 9.65
C TRP A 427 -1.84 -9.25 9.57
N VAL A 428 -0.75 -9.91 9.20
CA VAL A 428 0.57 -9.27 9.02
C VAL A 428 0.53 -8.27 7.85
N VAL A 429 -0.11 -8.60 6.72
CA VAL A 429 -0.26 -7.70 5.55
C VAL A 429 -0.96 -6.41 5.91
N LEU A 430 -1.97 -6.44 6.77
CA LEU A 430 -2.71 -5.25 7.21
C LEU A 430 -2.01 -4.46 8.33
N GLY A 431 -0.78 -4.84 8.69
CA GLY A 431 0.08 -4.05 9.58
C GLY A 431 0.69 -2.83 8.89
N SER A 432 1.66 -2.21 9.56
CA SER A 432 2.41 -1.08 9.02
C SER A 432 3.20 -1.46 7.75
N GLU A 433 3.62 -0.46 6.96
CA GLU A 433 4.48 -0.66 5.78
C GLU A 433 5.77 -1.42 6.11
N ARG A 434 6.23 -1.35 7.36
CA ARG A 434 7.43 -2.02 7.88
C ARG A 434 7.32 -3.55 7.90
N ILE A 435 6.12 -4.10 8.05
CA ILE A 435 5.92 -5.57 8.18
C ILE A 435 5.01 -6.15 7.09
N SER A 436 4.19 -5.32 6.45
CA SER A 436 3.14 -5.75 5.52
C SER A 436 3.64 -6.71 4.44
N TYR A 437 4.79 -6.41 3.83
CA TYR A 437 5.35 -7.23 2.77
C TYR A 437 5.84 -8.61 3.25
N ALA A 438 6.24 -8.77 4.52
CA ALA A 438 6.55 -10.09 5.06
C ALA A 438 5.29 -10.97 5.14
N GLY A 439 4.14 -10.40 5.53
CA GLY A 439 2.86 -11.11 5.54
C GLY A 439 2.48 -11.65 4.16
N LEU A 440 2.71 -10.85 3.13
CA LEU A 440 2.45 -11.23 1.75
C LEU A 440 3.33 -12.43 1.32
N GLN A 441 4.57 -12.47 1.80
CA GLN A 441 5.52 -13.55 1.51
C GLN A 441 5.21 -14.83 2.28
N ILE A 442 4.68 -14.71 3.50
CA ILE A 442 4.15 -15.86 4.27
C ILE A 442 3.02 -16.54 3.48
N ALA A 443 2.04 -15.76 3.02
CA ALA A 443 0.96 -16.28 2.18
C ALA A 443 1.50 -16.92 0.90
N PHE A 444 2.39 -16.22 0.18
CA PHE A 444 2.92 -16.70 -1.08
C PHE A 444 3.66 -18.03 -0.96
N ALA A 445 4.55 -18.17 0.02
CA ALA A 445 5.30 -19.39 0.24
C ALA A 445 4.37 -20.57 0.57
N PHE A 446 3.42 -20.38 1.49
CA PHE A 446 2.46 -21.42 1.85
C PHE A 446 1.57 -21.82 0.66
N LEU A 447 0.93 -20.84 0.00
CA LEU A 447 0.00 -21.09 -1.09
C LEU A 447 0.69 -21.81 -2.25
N LEU A 448 1.91 -21.40 -2.60
CA LEU A 448 2.62 -21.96 -3.73
C LEU A 448 3.10 -23.38 -3.48
N ILE A 449 3.62 -23.68 -2.28
CA ILE A 449 4.03 -25.05 -1.94
C ILE A 449 2.82 -25.98 -1.86
N ASN A 450 1.69 -25.53 -1.29
CA ASN A 450 0.58 -26.44 -0.98
C ASN A 450 -0.54 -26.50 -2.03
N LEU A 451 -0.71 -25.49 -2.90
CA LEU A 451 -1.81 -25.41 -3.88
C LEU A 451 -1.36 -25.65 -5.32
N THR A 452 -0.85 -26.85 -5.59
CA THR A 452 -0.53 -27.33 -6.94
C THR A 452 -1.73 -27.99 -7.62
N ALA A 453 -1.74 -28.03 -8.96
CA ALA A 453 -2.88 -28.46 -9.79
C ALA A 453 -3.36 -29.93 -9.56
N GLY A 454 -2.65 -30.74 -8.78
CA GLY A 454 -3.01 -32.13 -8.44
C GLY A 454 -3.41 -32.38 -6.98
N GLY A 455 -3.56 -31.34 -6.15
CA GLY A 455 -3.81 -31.46 -4.71
C GLY A 455 -2.60 -31.03 -3.85
N PRO A 456 -2.60 -31.35 -2.54
CA PRO A 456 -1.50 -31.01 -1.64
C PRO A 456 -0.18 -31.63 -2.11
N SER A 457 0.83 -30.80 -2.38
CA SER A 457 2.14 -31.32 -2.80
C SER A 457 2.89 -31.93 -1.60
N VAL A 458 3.64 -33.00 -1.86
CA VAL A 458 4.46 -33.70 -0.84
C VAL A 458 5.95 -33.34 -1.00
N ASP A 459 6.31 -32.64 -2.09
CA ASP A 459 7.70 -32.40 -2.47
C ASP A 459 8.25 -31.10 -1.87
N MET A 460 9.27 -31.22 -1.01
CA MET A 460 9.97 -30.09 -0.40
C MET A 460 10.98 -29.41 -1.35
N ASP A 461 11.18 -29.95 -2.55
CA ASP A 461 12.03 -29.35 -3.58
C ASP A 461 11.53 -27.95 -3.94
N MET A 462 10.21 -27.76 -4.00
CA MET A 462 9.63 -26.44 -4.24
C MET A 462 9.99 -25.45 -3.12
N ALA A 463 9.96 -25.88 -1.86
CA ALA A 463 10.34 -25.02 -0.73
C ALA A 463 11.82 -24.63 -0.82
N ARG A 464 12.71 -25.60 -1.08
CA ARG A 464 14.15 -25.37 -1.27
C ARG A 464 14.41 -24.38 -2.40
N ASP A 465 13.86 -24.64 -3.57
CA ASP A 465 14.11 -23.85 -4.78
C ASP A 465 13.60 -22.42 -4.61
N ARG A 466 12.51 -22.22 -3.86
CA ARG A 466 12.02 -20.88 -3.51
C ARG A 466 13.00 -20.12 -2.62
N ILE A 467 13.54 -20.77 -1.58
CA ILE A 467 14.54 -20.15 -0.69
C ILE A 467 15.78 -19.78 -1.50
N ILE A 468 16.33 -20.71 -2.27
CA ILE A 468 17.56 -20.50 -3.06
C ILE A 468 17.35 -19.40 -4.10
N GLY A 469 16.24 -19.42 -4.83
CA GLY A 469 15.96 -18.40 -5.83
C GLY A 469 15.77 -17.01 -5.22
N ILE A 470 15.10 -16.89 -4.07
CA ILE A 470 14.99 -15.59 -3.35
C ILE A 470 16.37 -15.09 -2.91
N LEU A 471 17.21 -15.97 -2.36
CA LEU A 471 18.57 -15.61 -1.95
C LEU A 471 19.42 -15.16 -3.14
N LEU A 472 19.39 -15.90 -4.25
CA LEU A 472 20.11 -15.56 -5.47
C LEU A 472 19.66 -14.20 -6.03
N GLY A 473 18.35 -14.00 -6.16
CA GLY A 473 17.80 -12.72 -6.63
C GLY A 473 18.18 -11.56 -5.72
N ASN A 474 18.14 -11.75 -4.40
CA ASN A 474 18.56 -10.75 -3.42
C ASN A 474 20.07 -10.46 -3.49
N ILE A 475 20.92 -11.47 -3.68
CA ILE A 475 22.38 -11.28 -3.84
C ILE A 475 22.66 -10.43 -5.09
N MET A 476 22.01 -10.74 -6.21
CA MET A 476 22.16 -9.98 -7.45
C MET A 476 21.68 -8.53 -7.25
N MET A 477 20.48 -8.35 -6.71
CA MET A 477 19.93 -7.01 -6.48
C MET A 477 20.76 -6.19 -5.49
N TYR A 478 21.24 -6.80 -4.42
CA TYR A 478 22.17 -6.18 -3.50
C TYR A 478 23.42 -5.68 -4.25
N GLY A 479 24.09 -6.55 -5.01
CA GLY A 479 25.28 -6.18 -5.76
C GLY A 479 25.05 -5.00 -6.72
N PHE A 480 23.97 -5.05 -7.51
CA PHE A 480 23.65 -3.97 -8.45
C PHE A 480 23.30 -2.66 -7.75
N PHE A 481 22.46 -2.67 -6.72
CA PHE A 481 22.00 -1.45 -6.05
C PHE A 481 23.04 -0.85 -5.10
N THR A 482 24.02 -1.62 -4.62
CA THR A 482 25.08 -1.10 -3.75
C THR A 482 26.35 -0.69 -4.49
N TYR A 483 26.68 -1.32 -5.63
CA TYR A 483 27.93 -1.06 -6.35
C TYR A 483 27.75 -0.31 -7.67
N LEU A 484 26.67 -0.54 -8.41
CA LEU A 484 26.44 0.12 -9.70
C LEU A 484 25.48 1.29 -9.48
N TRP A 485 25.92 2.55 -9.63
CA TRP A 485 25.10 3.77 -9.43
C TRP A 485 24.11 3.73 -8.24
N PRO A 486 24.60 3.62 -7.00
CA PRO A 486 23.73 3.57 -5.83
C PRO A 486 22.97 4.89 -5.63
N ASN A 487 21.68 4.78 -5.34
CA ASN A 487 20.82 5.92 -4.98
C ASN A 487 20.51 5.86 -3.47
N SER A 488 21.03 6.82 -2.70
CA SER A 488 20.80 6.88 -1.25
C SER A 488 19.39 7.37 -0.92
N ILE A 489 18.80 6.76 0.11
CA ILE A 489 17.50 7.13 0.67
C ILE A 489 17.49 8.57 1.24
N MET A 490 18.64 9.14 1.63
CA MET A 490 18.69 10.52 2.16
C MET A 490 18.24 11.58 1.15
N GLN A 491 18.48 11.36 -0.14
CA GLN A 491 18.01 12.29 -1.18
C GLN A 491 16.48 12.35 -1.21
N PHE A 492 15.83 11.21 -0.95
CA PHE A 492 14.37 11.12 -0.90
C PHE A 492 13.80 11.70 0.40
N VAL A 493 14.47 11.47 1.53
CA VAL A 493 14.14 12.15 2.80
C VAL A 493 14.17 13.67 2.61
N GLN A 494 15.26 14.21 2.06
CA GLN A 494 15.41 15.64 1.84
C GLN A 494 14.34 16.17 0.88
N LYS A 495 14.04 15.44 -0.20
CA LYS A 495 12.96 15.80 -1.14
C LYS A 495 11.61 15.91 -0.44
N ASN A 496 11.24 14.93 0.38
CA ASN A 496 9.97 14.92 1.11
C ASN A 496 9.93 16.00 2.20
N LEU A 497 11.04 16.28 2.88
CA LEU A 497 11.13 17.40 3.84
C LEU A 497 10.99 18.76 3.16
N ASN A 498 11.58 18.93 1.96
CA ASN A 498 11.42 20.16 1.18
C ASN A 498 9.96 20.32 0.73
N GLN A 499 9.32 19.27 0.24
CA GLN A 499 7.90 19.27 -0.11
C GLN A 499 7.01 19.62 1.09
N ALA A 500 7.30 19.09 2.28
CA ALA A 500 6.58 19.44 3.50
C ALA A 500 6.75 20.93 3.85
N ASN A 501 7.97 21.47 3.76
CA ASN A 501 8.24 22.88 4.04
C ASN A 501 7.59 23.82 3.02
N GLU A 502 7.61 23.46 1.73
CA GLU A 502 6.91 24.20 0.66
C GLU A 502 5.40 24.21 0.89
N ALA A 503 4.81 23.06 1.25
CA ALA A 503 3.41 22.97 1.59
C ALA A 503 3.06 23.85 2.82
N LEU A 504 3.90 23.88 3.86
CA LEU A 504 3.70 24.79 4.99
C LEU A 504 3.86 26.28 4.62
N GLN A 505 4.76 26.63 3.71
CA GLN A 505 4.85 28.01 3.19
C GLN A 505 3.60 28.40 2.40
N GLN A 506 3.05 27.47 1.60
CA GLN A 506 1.80 27.69 0.88
C GLN A 506 0.60 27.78 1.83
N GLN A 507 0.62 27.06 2.96
CA GLN A 507 -0.36 27.22 4.03
C GLN A 507 -0.36 28.66 4.58
N ASP A 508 0.81 29.24 4.84
CA ASP A 508 0.93 30.60 5.39
C ASP A 508 0.43 31.67 4.41
N GLN A 509 0.56 31.41 3.10
CA GLN A 509 0.11 32.30 2.02
C GLN A 509 -1.30 32.01 1.52
N ALA A 510 -1.97 31.00 2.09
CA ALA A 510 -3.25 30.53 1.59
C ALA A 510 -4.33 31.62 1.76
N PRO A 511 -5.11 31.93 0.70
CA PRO A 511 -6.12 32.98 0.76
C PRO A 511 -7.32 32.59 1.63
N THR A 512 -7.52 31.30 1.89
CA THR A 512 -8.67 30.77 2.61
C THR A 512 -8.24 29.71 3.60
N LEU A 513 -8.98 29.59 4.72
CA LEU A 513 -8.72 28.58 5.75
C LEU A 513 -8.78 27.15 5.18
N THR A 514 -9.70 26.88 4.26
CA THR A 514 -9.83 25.59 3.57
C THR A 514 -8.58 25.24 2.77
N ALA A 515 -8.02 26.22 2.04
CA ALA A 515 -6.77 26.02 1.30
C ALA A 515 -5.58 25.82 2.25
N ALA A 516 -5.51 26.57 3.34
CA ALA A 516 -4.49 26.40 4.37
C ALA A 516 -4.50 24.97 4.94
N ILE A 517 -5.69 24.44 5.26
CA ILE A 517 -5.85 23.08 5.79
C ILE A 517 -5.44 22.02 4.75
N TRP A 518 -5.76 22.23 3.47
CA TRP A 518 -5.34 21.33 2.39
C TRP A 518 -3.81 21.25 2.31
N HIS A 519 -3.12 22.39 2.34
CA HIS A 519 -1.66 22.45 2.35
C HIS A 519 -1.06 21.81 3.62
N ALA A 520 -1.67 22.04 4.80
CA ALA A 520 -1.27 21.40 6.04
C ALA A 520 -1.38 19.87 5.98
N ALA A 521 -2.43 19.34 5.34
CA ALA A 521 -2.61 17.91 5.17
C ALA A 521 -1.56 17.29 4.24
N ASN A 522 -1.18 18.00 3.17
CA ASN A 522 -0.10 17.56 2.27
C ASN A 522 1.27 17.59 2.97
N ALA A 523 1.51 18.62 3.81
CA ALA A 523 2.71 18.70 4.63
C ALA A 523 2.82 17.52 5.61
N ALA A 524 1.71 17.16 6.27
CA ALA A 524 1.63 16.01 7.16
C ALA A 524 1.98 14.69 6.45
N GLN A 525 1.44 14.46 5.25
CA GLN A 525 1.72 13.27 4.45
C GLN A 525 3.19 13.20 4.00
N ALA A 526 3.76 14.31 3.56
CA ALA A 526 5.17 14.39 3.17
C ALA A 526 6.10 14.15 4.37
N LEU A 527 5.74 14.67 5.55
CA LEU A 527 6.45 14.41 6.81
C LEU A 527 6.42 12.93 7.22
N GLU A 528 5.28 12.26 7.09
CA GLU A 528 5.18 10.84 7.44
C GLU A 528 5.99 9.97 6.47
N THR A 529 5.98 10.32 5.18
CA THR A 529 6.82 9.66 4.17
C THR A 529 8.32 9.86 4.46
N ALA A 530 8.72 11.07 4.84
CA ALA A 530 10.10 11.36 5.24
C ALA A 530 10.50 10.60 6.51
N ARG A 531 9.59 10.47 7.50
CA ARG A 531 9.80 9.69 8.72
C ARG A 531 10.06 8.23 8.41
N TYR A 532 9.21 7.62 7.59
CA TYR A 532 9.36 6.23 7.17
C TYR A 532 10.73 5.99 6.50
N GLN A 533 11.13 6.88 5.59
CA GLN A 533 12.42 6.77 4.91
C GLN A 533 13.62 7.00 5.84
N LEU A 534 13.51 7.93 6.80
CA LEU A 534 14.50 8.11 7.87
C LEU A 534 14.66 6.86 8.73
N ASP A 535 13.56 6.17 9.03
CA ASP A 535 13.60 4.92 9.78
C ASP A 535 14.29 3.80 9.00
N LEU A 536 14.26 3.81 7.66
CA LEU A 536 14.95 2.83 6.82
C LEU A 536 16.44 3.15 6.57
N ALA A 537 16.90 4.36 6.86
CA ALA A 537 18.26 4.81 6.57
C ALA A 537 19.38 3.93 7.17
N HIS A 538 19.11 3.30 8.31
CA HIS A 538 20.07 2.40 8.97
C HIS A 538 20.34 1.11 8.20
N LEU A 539 19.44 0.73 7.28
CA LEU A 539 19.58 -0.48 6.46
C LEU A 539 20.59 -0.30 5.33
N GLU A 540 20.93 0.94 4.95
CA GLU A 540 21.91 1.19 3.88
C GLU A 540 23.30 0.63 4.23
N PRO A 541 24.06 0.14 3.22
CA PRO A 541 25.42 -0.35 3.42
C PRO A 541 26.34 0.78 3.88
N LYS A 542 27.46 0.44 4.51
CA LYS A 542 28.42 1.43 5.06
C LYS A 542 28.88 2.48 4.05
N SER A 543 28.93 2.15 2.76
CA SER A 543 29.33 3.08 1.69
C SER A 543 28.29 4.18 1.40
N LEU A 544 27.02 3.95 1.74
CA LEU A 544 25.90 4.88 1.47
C LEU A 544 25.27 5.44 2.75
N ARG A 545 25.54 4.78 3.88
CA ARG A 545 24.97 5.13 5.17
C ARG A 545 25.37 6.55 5.55
N ALA A 546 24.36 7.40 5.74
CA ALA A 546 24.54 8.74 6.28
C ALA A 546 25.31 8.69 7.61
N THR A 547 26.17 9.68 7.81
CA THR A 547 26.90 9.83 9.06
C THR A 547 25.90 10.05 10.22
N PRO A 548 26.28 9.71 11.47
CA PRO A 548 25.42 9.97 12.62
C PRO A 548 25.01 11.45 12.74
N GLU A 549 25.90 12.37 12.34
CA GLU A 549 25.66 13.82 12.34
C GLU A 549 24.62 14.22 11.29
N GLU A 550 24.75 13.74 10.05
CA GLU A 550 23.75 13.98 9.00
C GLU A 550 22.37 13.43 9.38
N LEU A 551 22.34 12.23 9.96
CA LEU A 551 21.09 11.60 10.38
C LEU A 551 20.45 12.34 11.56
N GLN A 552 21.24 12.88 12.48
CA GLN A 552 20.76 13.78 13.53
C GLN A 552 20.26 15.10 12.96
N ALA A 553 20.96 15.69 11.99
CA ALA A 553 20.54 16.92 11.33
C ALA A 553 19.20 16.76 10.60
N GLN A 554 19.02 15.66 9.84
CA GLN A 554 17.76 15.37 9.16
C GLN A 554 16.62 15.08 10.14
N ARG A 555 16.90 14.40 11.26
CA ARG A 555 15.90 14.21 12.33
C ARG A 555 15.53 15.51 13.01
N ALA A 556 16.49 16.41 13.25
CA ALA A 556 16.23 17.73 13.80
C ALA A 556 15.39 18.58 12.82
N GLN A 557 15.70 18.53 11.52
CA GLN A 557 14.90 19.19 10.50
C GLN A 557 13.47 18.62 10.44
N TRP A 558 13.31 17.30 10.46
CA TRP A 558 12.00 16.66 10.52
C TRP A 558 11.21 17.10 11.76
N GLN A 559 11.83 17.11 12.94
CA GLN A 559 11.22 17.58 14.18
C GLN A 559 10.83 19.07 14.11
N ALA A 560 11.68 19.92 13.51
CA ALA A 560 11.39 21.34 13.34
C ALA A 560 10.21 21.58 12.39
N THR A 561 10.17 20.88 11.26
CA THR A 561 9.04 20.96 10.31
C THR A 561 7.75 20.38 10.92
N GLN A 562 7.85 19.30 11.68
CA GLN A 562 6.72 18.74 12.45
C GLN A 562 6.22 19.73 13.50
N HIS A 563 7.12 20.37 14.25
CA HIS A 563 6.75 21.41 15.21
C HIS A 563 6.04 22.58 14.51
N ARG A 564 6.53 23.02 13.35
CA ARG A 564 5.87 24.07 12.55
C ARG A 564 4.49 23.67 12.06
N LEU A 565 4.25 22.40 11.74
CA LEU A 565 2.90 21.92 11.40
C LEU A 565 1.93 22.04 12.59
N PHE A 566 2.44 21.88 13.81
CA PHE A 566 1.66 21.87 15.06
C PHE A 566 1.66 23.19 15.84
N SER A 567 2.44 24.18 15.41
CA SER A 567 2.31 25.58 15.83
C SER A 567 1.33 26.31 14.92
#